data_AF-A0A960VBE9-F1
#
_entry.id   AF-A0A960VBE9-F1
#
_cell.length_a   1.000
_cell.length_b   1.000
_cell.length_c   1.000
_cell.angle_alpha   90.00
_cell.angle_beta   90.00
_cell.angle_gamma   90.00
#
_symmetry.space_group_name_H-M   'P 1'
#
loop_
_entity.id
_entity.type
_entity.pdbx_description
1 polymer ?
#
loop_
_entity_poly.entity_id
_entity_poly.type
_entity_poly.pdbx_seq_one_letter_code
_entity_poly.pdbx_strand_id
1 'polypeptide(L)' 'MDRTDFMNFFRDDELLNTLSPDDRVEIFRHILLGSSDITKEMLQEIIKDYCVDGLEVVESS' A
#
# COMPACT_ATOMS: atom_id res chain seq x y z
N MET A 1 12.88 4.43 -8.01
CA MET A 1 11.43 4.65 -7.87
C MET A 1 11.24 5.01 -6.43
N ASP A 2 10.90 6.26 -6.16
CA ASP A 2 10.77 6.78 -4.80
C ASP A 2 9.32 6.61 -4.32
N ARG A 3 9.10 6.68 -2.99
CA ARG A 3 7.78 6.50 -2.36
C ARG A 3 6.69 7.38 -2.98
N THR A 4 7.05 8.59 -3.39
CA THR A 4 6.13 9.54 -4.03
C THR A 4 5.65 9.05 -5.40
N ASP A 5 6.56 8.54 -6.24
CA ASP A 5 6.20 7.98 -7.54
C ASP A 5 5.30 6.76 -7.41
N PHE A 6 5.51 5.95 -6.36
CA PHE A 6 4.65 4.80 -6.04
C PHE A 6 3.26 5.23 -5.55
N MET A 7 3.18 6.20 -4.64
CA MET A 7 1.89 6.73 -4.19
C MET A 7 1.12 7.37 -5.34
N ASN A 8 1.82 8.00 -6.29
CA ASN A 8 1.20 8.50 -7.52
C ASN A 8 0.76 7.36 -8.44
N PHE A 9 1.54 6.29 -8.57
CA PHE A 9 1.18 5.08 -9.33
C PHE A 9 -0.09 4.42 -8.79
N PHE A 10 -0.25 4.33 -7.46
CA PHE A 10 -1.44 3.77 -6.82
C PHE A 10 -2.64 4.73 -6.77
N ARG A 11 -2.44 6.01 -7.08
CA ARG A 11 -3.51 7.02 -7.22
C ARG A 11 -3.97 7.20 -8.67
N ASP A 12 -3.31 6.53 -9.62
CA ASP A 12 -3.68 6.52 -11.03
C ASP A 12 -4.59 5.32 -11.30
N ASP A 13 -5.91 5.56 -11.22
CA ASP A 13 -6.93 4.54 -11.47
C ASP A 13 -6.82 3.93 -12.87
N GLU A 14 -6.39 4.67 -13.90
CA GLU A 14 -6.25 4.12 -15.25
C GLU A 14 -5.17 3.05 -15.29
N LEU A 15 -4.02 3.34 -14.69
CA LEU A 15 -2.90 2.42 -14.59
C LEU A 15 -3.24 1.23 -13.69
N LEU A 16 -3.91 1.49 -12.55
CA LEU A 16 -4.32 0.44 -11.62
C LEU A 16 -5.24 -0.58 -12.28
N ASN A 17 -6.17 -0.10 -13.12
CA ASN A 17 -7.12 -0.94 -13.85
C ASN A 17 -6.46 -1.81 -14.93
N THR A 18 -5.22 -1.54 -15.32
CA THR A 18 -4.44 -2.42 -16.21
C THR A 18 -3.78 -3.59 -15.49
N LEU A 19 -3.74 -3.57 -14.16
CA LEU A 19 -3.06 -4.58 -13.33
C LEU A 19 -4.05 -5.56 -12.72
N SER A 20 -3.70 -6.85 -12.76
CA SER A 20 -4.44 -7.88 -12.04
C SER A 20 -4.26 -7.71 -10.53
N PRO A 21 -5.18 -8.25 -9.71
CA PRO A 21 -5.01 -8.26 -8.26
C PRO A 21 -3.66 -8.84 -7.80
N ASP A 22 -3.19 -9.92 -8.43
CA ASP A 22 -1.87 -10.51 -8.15
C ASP A 22 -0.70 -9.58 -8.51
N ASP A 23 -0.76 -8.89 -9.66
CA ASP A 23 0.28 -7.94 -10.08
C ASP A 23 0.42 -6.80 -9.06
N ARG A 24 -0.71 -6.30 -8.54
CA ARG A 24 -0.73 -5.25 -7.50
C ARG A 24 -0.07 -5.74 -6.21
N VAL A 25 -0.30 -7.01 -5.83
CA VAL A 25 0.29 -7.63 -4.64
C VAL A 25 1.80 -7.87 -4.81
N GLU A 26 2.23 -8.34 -5.98
CA GLU A 26 3.65 -8.54 -6.33
C GLU A 26 4.45 -7.23 -6.29
N ILE A 27 3.93 -6.17 -6.92
CA ILE A 27 4.57 -4.85 -6.92
C ILE A 27 4.65 -4.29 -5.50
N PHE A 28 3.57 -4.42 -4.72
CA PHE A 28 3.56 -4.04 -3.31
C PHE A 28 4.68 -4.77 -2.57
N ARG A 29 4.72 -6.11 -2.63
CA ARG A 29 5.70 -6.98 -1.96
C ARG A 29 7.16 -6.72 -2.36
N HIS A 30 7.44 -6.46 -3.63
CA HIS A 30 8.81 -6.23 -4.11
C HIS A 30 9.42 -4.95 -3.52
N ILE A 31 8.60 -3.90 -3.34
CA ILE A 31 9.01 -2.66 -2.69
C ILE A 31 9.16 -2.86 -1.16
N LEU A 32 8.38 -3.78 -0.55
CA LEU A 32 8.45 -4.08 0.89
C LEU A 32 9.72 -4.82 1.33
N LEU A 33 10.58 -5.25 0.40
CA LEU A 33 11.87 -5.87 0.74
C LEU A 33 12.77 -4.91 1.54
N GLY A 34 12.51 -3.60 1.50
CA GLY A 34 12.95 -2.66 2.53
C GLY A 34 12.05 -2.73 3.75
N SER A 35 12.20 -3.75 4.60
CA SER A 35 11.31 -4.06 5.74
C SER A 35 11.18 -2.97 6.83
N SER A 36 11.79 -1.80 6.62
CA SER A 36 11.86 -0.70 7.58
C SER A 36 10.86 0.43 7.28
N ASP A 37 10.26 0.46 6.08
CA ASP A 37 9.41 1.58 5.64
C ASP A 37 7.90 1.37 5.91
N ILE A 38 7.46 0.13 6.16
CA ILE A 38 6.09 -0.16 6.58
C ILE A 38 6.01 -0.15 8.10
N THR A 39 5.52 0.97 8.63
CA THR A 39 5.15 1.11 10.02
C THR A 39 3.66 0.84 10.21
N LYS A 40 3.27 0.39 11.41
CA LYS A 40 1.87 0.30 11.81
C LYS A 40 1.12 1.61 11.54
N GLU A 41 1.77 2.75 11.80
CA GLU A 41 1.22 4.09 11.59
C GLU A 41 0.87 4.34 10.12
N MET A 42 1.77 4.01 9.19
CA MET A 42 1.53 4.16 7.76
C MET A 42 0.33 3.33 7.29
N LEU A 43 0.23 2.07 7.73
CA LEU A 43 -0.91 1.21 7.37
C LEU A 43 -2.22 1.73 7.98
N GLN A 44 -2.17 2.23 9.22
CA GLN A 44 -3.34 2.81 9.88
C GLN A 44 -3.82 4.09 9.19
N GLU A 45 -2.91 4.93 8.68
CA GLU A 45 -3.27 6.11 7.88
C GLU A 45 -3.89 5.73 6.54
N ILE A 46 -3.36 4.70 5.86
CA ILE A 46 -3.95 4.20 4.61
C ILE A 46 -5.40 3.76 4.86
N ILE A 47 -5.67 2.96 5.89
CA ILE A 47 -7.03 2.50 6.20
C ILE A 47 -7.99 3.69 6.43
N LYS A 48 -7.52 4.76 7.10
CA LYS A 48 -8.29 6.00 7.30
C LYS A 48 -8.57 6.73 5.99
N ASP A 49 -7.57 6.86 5.11
CA ASP A 49 -7.72 7.54 3.81
C ASP A 49 -8.78 6.87 2.92
N TYR A 50 -8.94 5.55 3.04
CA TYR A 50 -9.97 4.80 2.31
C TYR A 50 -11.34 4.76 3.01
N CYS A 51 -11.54 5.51 4.12
CA CYS A 51 -12.78 5.53 4.91
C CYS A 51 -13.28 4.13 5.30
N VAL A 52 -12.36 3.20 5.57
CA VAL A 52 -12.73 1.86 6.03
C VAL A 52 -12.81 1.87 7.55
N ASP A 53 -14.00 2.18 8.06
CA ASP A 53 -14.26 2.11 9.50
C ASP A 53 -14.26 0.67 10.00
N GLY A 54 -13.68 0.44 11.19
CA GLY A 54 -13.71 -0.86 11.88
C GLY A 54 -12.54 -1.81 11.60
N LEU A 55 -11.52 -1.37 10.84
CA LEU A 55 -10.25 -2.10 10.70
C LEU A 55 -9.15 -1.45 11.55
N GLU A 56 -8.37 -2.28 12.25
CA GLU A 56 -7.21 -1.86 13.03
C GLU A 56 -5.97 -2.68 12.64
N VAL A 57 -4.85 -2.01 12.44
CA VAL A 57 -3.55 -2.64 12.21
C VAL A 57 -2.97 -3.10 13.55
N VAL A 58 -2.78 -4.41 13.69
CA VAL A 58 -2.13 -5.04 14.85
C VAL A 58 -0.74 -5.51 14.46
N GLU A 59 0.21 -5.39 15.39
CA GLU A 59 1.53 -5.99 15.22
C GLU A 59 1.43 -7.49 15.51
N SER A 60 1.90 -8.31 14.57
CA SER A 60 2.10 -9.74 14.80
C SER A 60 3.39 -9.94 15.57
N SER A 61 3.27 -10.55 16.76
CA SER A 61 4.38 -10.88 17.68
C SER A 61 5.39 -11.85 17.09
#